data_AF-A0A926JXZ6-F1
#
_entry.id   AF-A0A926JXZ6-F1
#
_cell.length_a   1.000
_cell.length_b   1.000
_cell.length_c   1.000
_cell.angle_alpha   90.00
_cell.angle_beta   90.00
_cell.angle_gamma   90.00
#
_symmetry.space_group_name_H-M   'P 1'
#
loop_
_entity.id
_entity.type
_entity.pdbx_description
1 polymer ?
#
loop_
_entity_poly.entity_id
_entity_poly.type
_entity_poly.pdbx_seq_one_letter_code
_entity_poly.pdbx_strand_id
1 'polypeptide(L)' 'MSPHSLRHAAITNALDAGVPLRDAQILARHADPRTTEHYDRARGNLDRHGVHFLTAYVAGV' A
#
# COMPACT_ATOMS: atom_id res chain seq x y z
N MET A 1 15.18 1.01 19.07
CA MET A 1 14.93 1.09 17.61
C MET A 1 15.99 0.30 16.87
N SER A 2 15.62 -0.51 15.88
CA SER A 2 16.53 -1.29 15.04
C SER A 2 16.31 -0.99 13.55
N PRO A 3 17.28 -1.31 12.66
CA PRO A 3 17.08 -1.20 11.22
C PRO A 3 15.83 -1.94 10.74
N HIS A 4 15.54 -3.10 11.33
CA HIS A 4 14.35 -3.87 11.01
C HIS A 4 13.05 -3.13 11.39
N SER A 5 12.98 -2.51 12.59
CA SER A 5 11.79 -1.76 13.00
C SER A 5 11.55 -0.52 12.13
N LEU A 6 12.61 0.14 11.67
CA LEU A 6 12.50 1.29 10.76
C LEU A 6 11.97 0.87 9.39
N ARG A 7 12.52 -0.22 8.83
CA ARG A 7 12.04 -0.78 7.56
C ARG A 7 10.57 -1.18 7.64
N HIS A 8 10.17 -1.82 8.73
CA HIS A 8 8.77 -2.19 8.97
C HIS A 8 7.87 -0.95 8.97
N ALA A 9 8.24 0.08 9.73
CA ALA A 9 7.48 1.32 9.81
C ALA A 9 7.40 2.03 8.45
N ALA A 10 8.49 2.06 7.68
CA ALA A 10 8.51 2.69 6.36
C ALA A 10 7.53 2.03 5.37
N ILE A 11 7.50 0.70 5.29
CA ILE A 11 6.58 -0.03 4.40
C ILE A 11 5.13 0.22 4.81
N THR A 12 4.86 0.13 6.11
CA THR A 12 3.53 0.38 6.68
C THR A 12 3.05 1.80 6.36
N ASN A 13 3.87 2.81 6.64
CA ASN A 13 3.50 4.21 6.45
C ASN A 13 3.32 4.57 4.98
N ALA A 14 4.08 3.96 4.07
CA ALA A 14 3.88 4.14 2.63
C ALA A 14 2.49 3.66 2.18
N LEU A 15 2.09 2.46 2.62
CA LEU A 15 0.77 1.90 2.31
C LEU A 15 -0.35 2.71 2.98
N ASP A 16 -0.16 3.12 4.24
CA ASP A 16 -1.09 4.01 4.93
C ASP A 16 -1.22 5.36 4.23
N ALA A 17 -0.17 5.86 3.57
CA ALA A 17 -0.22 7.07 2.74
C ALA A 17 -0.87 6.85 1.35
N GLY A 18 -1.27 5.62 1.01
CA GLY A 18 -1.93 5.30 -0.27
C GLY A 18 -0.97 5.00 -1.42
N VAL A 19 0.32 4.78 -1.13
CA VAL A 19 1.28 4.33 -2.15
C VAL A 19 0.83 2.98 -2.71
N PRO A 20 0.84 2.76 -4.04
CA PRO A 20 0.46 1.48 -4.62
C PRO A 20 1.31 0.32 -4.06
N LEU A 21 0.67 -0.84 -3.86
CA LEU A 21 1.32 -2.05 -3.32
C LEU A 21 2.61 -2.42 -4.08
N ARG A 22 2.62 -2.23 -5.41
CA ARG A 22 3.80 -2.47 -6.26
C ARG A 22 4.98 -1.58 -5.87
N ASP A 23 4.75 -0.30 -5.63
CA ASP A 23 5.82 0.64 -5.30
C ASP A 23 6.32 0.43 -3.87
N ALA A 24 5.41 0.12 -2.94
CA ALA A 24 5.79 -0.32 -1.59
C ALA A 24 6.60 -1.62 -1.60
N GLN A 25 6.30 -2.54 -2.51
CA GLN A 25 7.06 -3.78 -2.71
C GLN A 25 8.46 -3.50 -3.26
N ILE A 26 8.60 -2.57 -4.20
CA ILE A 26 9.92 -2.13 -4.73
C ILE A 26 10.74 -1.46 -3.64
N LEU A 27 10.13 -0.56 -2.85
CA LEU A 27 10.74 0.05 -1.67
C LEU A 27 11.25 -1.02 -0.70
N ALA A 28 10.42 -2.05 -0.46
CA ALA A 28 10.78 -3.17 0.37
C ALA A 28 11.81 -4.09 -0.31
N ARG A 29 11.93 -4.15 -1.64
CA ARG A 29 12.69 -5.23 -2.31
C ARG A 29 12.18 -6.63 -1.92
N HIS A 30 10.88 -6.76 -1.69
CA HIS A 30 10.26 -8.08 -1.49
C HIS A 30 10.10 -8.75 -2.86
N ALA A 31 10.45 -10.03 -2.92
CA ALA A 31 10.28 -10.83 -4.13
C ALA A 31 8.83 -11.26 -4.36
N ASP A 32 8.05 -11.38 -3.28
CA ASP A 32 6.66 -11.82 -3.31
C ASP A 32 5.75 -10.71 -2.75
N PRO A 33 4.72 -10.27 -3.51
CA PRO A 33 3.78 -9.24 -3.06
C PRO A 33 3.09 -9.59 -1.74
N ARG A 34 2.84 -10.88 -1.47
CA ARG A 34 2.18 -11.32 -0.23
C ARG A 34 2.99 -10.94 1.02
N THR A 35 4.31 -10.84 0.88
CA THR A 35 5.19 -10.37 1.96
C THR A 35 4.94 -8.88 2.25
N THR A 36 4.62 -8.09 1.24
CA THR A 36 4.29 -6.66 1.39
C THR A 36 2.84 -6.45 1.83
N GLU A 37 1.90 -7.28 1.37
CA GLU A 37 0.49 -7.21 1.76
C GLU A 37 0.27 -7.36 3.27
N HIS A 38 1.13 -8.09 3.97
CA HIS A 38 1.07 -8.19 5.42
C HIS A 38 1.20 -6.84 6.14
N TYR A 39 1.84 -5.85 5.49
CA TYR A 39 1.99 -4.50 6.01
C TYR A 39 0.81 -3.59 5.66
N ASP A 40 -0.07 -4.01 4.75
CA ASP A 40 -1.26 -3.24 4.38
C ASP A 40 -2.38 -3.43 5.40
N ARG A 41 -2.45 -2.50 6.35
CA ARG A 41 -3.53 -2.46 7.36
C ARG A 41 -4.84 -1.92 6.79
N ALA A 42 -4.78 -1.20 5.68
CA ALA A 42 -5.92 -0.52 5.05
C ALA A 42 -6.59 -1.38 3.97
N ARG A 43 -6.19 -2.65 3.79
CA ARG A 43 -6.74 -3.56 2.76
C ARG A 43 -8.28 -3.70 2.74
N GLY A 44 -8.94 -3.42 3.86
CA GLY A 44 -10.40 -3.46 4.00
C GLY A 44 -11.07 -2.08 4.01
N ASN A 45 -10.33 -1.01 3.75
CA ASN A 45 -10.86 0.35 3.78
C ASN A 45 -11.69 0.64 2.52
N LEU A 46 -13.00 0.81 2.71
CA LEU A 46 -13.94 1.11 1.62
C LEU A 46 -13.68 2.48 0.98
N ASP A 47 -13.18 3.47 1.72
CA ASP A 47 -12.86 4.80 1.17
C ASP A 47 -11.79 4.75 0.07
N ARG A 48 -10.93 3.72 0.12
CA ARG A 48 -9.87 3.47 -0.86
C ARG A 48 -10.24 2.40 -1.87
N HIS A 49 -11.50 1.97 -1.90
CA HIS A 49 -11.92 0.90 -2.78
C HIS A 49 -11.76 1.32 -4.25
N GLY A 50 -11.17 0.45 -5.06
CA GLY A 50 -10.82 0.74 -6.46
C GLY A 50 -12.01 1.18 -7.33
N VAL A 51 -13.24 0.80 -6.93
CA VAL A 51 -14.47 1.26 -7.60
C VAL A 51 -14.61 2.78 -7.56
N HIS A 52 -14.26 3.46 -6.45
CA HIS A 52 -14.36 4.92 -6.40
C HIS A 52 -13.45 5.59 -7.42
N PHE A 53 -12.21 5.10 -7.57
CA PHE A 53 -11.27 5.58 -8.59
C PHE A 53 -11.75 5.29 -10.01
N LEU A 54 -12.28 4.08 -10.25
CA LEU A 54 -12.82 3.70 -11.55
C LEU A 54 -14.03 4.56 -11.92
N THR A 55 -14.94 4.80 -10.98
CA THR A 55 -16.11 5.64 -11.19
C THR A 55 -15.71 7.06 -11.55
N ALA A 56 -14.76 7.66 -10.83
CA ALA A 56 -14.23 8.99 -11.16
C ALA A 56 -13.63 9.03 -12.58
N TYR A 57 -12.76 8.06 -12.90
CA TYR A 57 -12.14 7.95 -14.21
C TYR A 57 -13.15 7.81 -15.36
N VAL A 58 -14.15 6.94 -15.20
CA VAL A 58 -15.19 6.71 -16.22
C VAL A 58 -16.15 7.90 -16.32
N ALA A 59 -16.46 8.56 -15.20
CA ALA A 59 -17.31 9.76 -15.17
C ALA A 59 -16.59 11.02 -15.68
N GLY A 60 -15.27 10.97 -15.86
CA GLY A 60 -14.46 12.10 -16.31
C GLY A 60 -14.34 13.23 -15.29
N VAL A 61 -14.47 12.92 -13.99
CA VAL A 61 -14.38 13.87 -12.87
C VAL A 61 -13.22 13.55 -11.94
#